data_AF-A0A218VWR1-F1
#
_entry.id   AF-A0A218VWR1-F1
#
_cell.length_a   1.000
_cell.length_b   1.000
_cell.length_c   1.000
_cell.angle_alpha   90.00
_cell.angle_beta   90.00
_cell.angle_gamma   90.00
#
_symmetry.space_group_name_H-M   'P 1'
#
loop_
_entity.id
_entity.type
_entity.pdbx_description
1 polymer ?
#
loop_
_entity_poly.entity_id
_entity_poly.type
_entity_poly.pdbx_seq_one_letter_code
_entity_poly.pdbx_strand_id
1 'polypeptide(L)'
;MADSICRTLRDGGLEGEHAPALTIKDRISSPLGLDVFNHVLAQLSSFILAGKSQSRGLVLVALTRSPSFYLELLKSGGVQLNSAQKWIHILDCYSDPLGWKDNPSRHEKANTATDENPGTVALFRDVKDANKLFCSVSELGKELLGPIKGRFSVAIDSVSEMLRHASLTSVASFISKLRSHDQVSSIFWLLHSDLHEAKIAAVFDYISSMIASLEPMIHPSNGERLSSENRSLRNENLSRGNFSVRFKRRNGRVRQMCEEISVEQSGIKFTPVSSDGQAIGGGPLPKVQFNLELSEKEQMDRASVVLPFEHQGNGKPIQIYDGRRSLADTRTNTVHVPTEASEAADPRKGEIIYLRDSDDERPDSDEDPDDDLDI
;
A
#
# COMPACT_ATOMS: atom_id res chain seq x y z
N MET A 1 6.15 7.55 -0.68
CA MET A 1 4.99 6.63 -0.57
C MET A 1 4.51 6.19 -1.93
N ALA A 2 4.56 7.06 -2.94
CA ALA A 2 4.52 6.67 -4.35
C ALA A 2 5.42 5.46 -4.65
N ASP A 3 6.66 5.44 -4.14
CA ASP A 3 7.56 4.28 -4.26
C ASP A 3 7.00 2.99 -3.67
N SER A 4 6.22 3.08 -2.58
CA SER A 4 5.61 1.90 -1.95
C SER A 4 4.49 1.33 -2.82
N ILE A 5 3.72 2.18 -3.49
CA ILE A 5 2.74 1.77 -4.50
C ILE A 5 3.46 1.05 -5.63
N CYS A 6 4.45 1.71 -6.25
CA CYS A 6 5.15 1.17 -7.41
C CYS A 6 5.91 -0.13 -7.07
N ARG A 7 6.46 -0.25 -5.85
CA ARG A 7 7.03 -1.52 -5.34
C ARG A 7 5.99 -2.62 -5.22
N THR A 8 4.81 -2.32 -4.68
CA THR A 8 3.73 -3.33 -4.56
C THR A 8 3.24 -3.80 -5.93
N LEU A 9 3.10 -2.89 -6.90
CA LEU A 9 2.73 -3.23 -8.27
C LEU A 9 3.84 -4.03 -8.99
N ARG A 10 5.11 -3.70 -8.73
CA ARG A 10 6.28 -4.42 -9.25
C ARG A 10 6.34 -5.85 -8.73
N ASP A 11 6.16 -6.03 -7.41
CA ASP A 11 6.29 -7.34 -6.76
C ASP A 11 5.10 -8.26 -7.10
N GLY A 12 3.94 -7.67 -7.39
CA GLY A 12 2.75 -8.37 -7.84
C GLY A 12 2.11 -9.25 -6.76
N GLY A 13 1.24 -10.16 -7.18
CA GLY A 13 0.57 -11.12 -6.28
C GLY A 13 1.41 -12.37 -6.01
N LEU A 14 1.18 -13.04 -4.87
CA LEU A 14 1.69 -14.40 -4.67
C LEU A 14 0.82 -15.42 -5.41
N GLU A 15 1.28 -16.66 -5.50
CA GLU A 15 0.47 -17.75 -6.05
C GLU A 15 -0.77 -17.98 -5.18
N GLY A 16 -1.94 -18.14 -5.82
CA GLY A 16 -3.23 -18.30 -5.14
C GLY A 16 -3.87 -17.02 -4.61
N GLU A 17 -3.19 -15.87 -4.67
CA GLU A 17 -3.75 -14.57 -4.28
C GLU A 17 -4.25 -13.77 -5.49
N HIS A 18 -5.26 -12.92 -5.26
CA HIS A 18 -5.64 -11.91 -6.25
C HIS A 18 -4.51 -10.92 -6.50
N ALA A 19 -4.37 -10.49 -7.76
CA ALA A 19 -3.40 -9.48 -8.13
C ALA A 19 -3.62 -8.17 -7.33
N PRO A 20 -2.54 -7.52 -6.84
CA PRO A 20 -2.62 -6.21 -6.21
C PRO A 20 -3.24 -5.22 -7.19
N ALA A 21 -4.19 -4.46 -6.67
CA ALA A 21 -5.00 -3.51 -7.39
C ALA A 21 -4.89 -2.12 -6.76
N LEU A 22 -4.57 -1.13 -7.59
CA LEU A 22 -4.52 0.29 -7.20
C LEU A 22 -5.66 1.06 -7.87
N THR A 23 -6.51 1.69 -7.06
CA THR A 23 -7.37 2.80 -7.52
C THR A 23 -6.65 4.12 -7.27
N ILE A 24 -6.43 4.90 -8.32
CA ILE A 24 -6.07 6.31 -8.22
C ILE A 24 -7.39 7.09 -8.30
N LYS A 25 -7.76 7.75 -7.21
CA LYS A 25 -8.95 8.59 -7.11
C LYS A 25 -8.55 10.04 -7.21
N ASP A 26 -9.14 10.74 -8.15
CA ASP A 26 -9.03 12.19 -8.27
C ASP A 26 -10.42 12.81 -8.39
N ARG A 27 -10.44 14.10 -8.69
CA ARG A 27 -11.63 14.87 -9.01
C ARG A 27 -11.36 15.64 -10.29
N ILE A 28 -12.35 15.86 -11.14
CA ILE A 28 -12.20 16.69 -12.35
C ILE A 28 -11.73 18.11 -12.00
N SER A 29 -12.15 18.62 -10.83
CA SER A 29 -11.71 19.93 -10.35
C SER A 29 -10.22 20.00 -10.01
N SER A 30 -9.53 18.86 -9.86
CA SER A 30 -8.10 18.74 -9.56
C SER A 30 -7.51 17.59 -10.40
N PRO A 31 -7.12 17.85 -11.66
CA PRO A 31 -6.78 16.80 -12.63
C PRO A 31 -5.40 16.18 -12.42
N LEU A 32 -4.90 16.15 -11.19
CA LEU A 32 -3.61 15.55 -10.81
C LEU A 32 -3.61 14.02 -10.96
N GLY A 33 -4.78 13.40 -11.11
CA GLY A 33 -4.91 11.95 -11.21
C GLY A 33 -4.25 11.37 -12.46
N LEU A 34 -4.37 12.05 -13.60
CA LEU A 34 -3.69 11.64 -14.82
C LEU A 34 -2.17 11.75 -14.67
N ASP A 35 -1.66 12.79 -14.01
CA ASP A 35 -0.23 12.93 -13.75
C ASP A 35 0.27 11.78 -12.88
N VAL A 36 -0.40 11.49 -11.75
CA VAL A 36 -0.04 10.35 -10.90
C VAL A 36 -0.12 9.02 -11.64
N PHE A 37 -1.16 8.83 -12.46
CA PHE A 37 -1.29 7.64 -13.30
C PHE A 37 -0.09 7.51 -14.25
N ASN A 38 0.28 8.59 -14.94
CA ASN A 38 1.43 8.62 -15.85
C ASN A 38 2.75 8.33 -15.12
N HIS A 39 2.92 8.86 -13.91
CA HIS A 39 4.10 8.58 -13.08
C HIS A 39 4.18 7.11 -12.69
N VAL A 40 3.08 6.51 -12.22
CA VAL A 40 3.01 5.08 -11.88
C VAL A 40 3.25 4.22 -13.13
N LEU A 41 2.67 4.58 -14.27
CA LEU A 41 2.86 3.91 -15.56
C LEU A 41 4.32 3.93 -16.00
N ALA A 42 4.99 5.09 -15.95
CA ALA A 42 6.39 5.23 -16.31
C ALA A 42 7.31 4.45 -15.37
N GLN A 43 7.06 4.51 -14.05
CA GLN A 43 7.83 3.77 -13.06
C GLN A 43 7.68 2.26 -13.23
N LEU A 44 6.45 1.75 -13.40
CA LEU A 44 6.21 0.32 -13.60
C LEU A 44 6.87 -0.18 -14.90
N SER A 45 6.76 0.61 -15.98
CA SER A 45 7.44 0.35 -17.25
C SER A 45 8.96 0.24 -17.05
N SER A 46 9.56 1.14 -16.27
CA SER A 46 10.99 1.09 -15.96
C SER A 46 11.39 -0.19 -15.21
N PHE A 47 10.56 -0.68 -14.29
CA PHE A 47 10.82 -1.92 -13.56
C PHE A 47 10.69 -3.17 -14.43
N ILE A 48 9.72 -3.19 -15.35
CA ILE A 48 9.55 -4.28 -16.31
C ILE A 48 10.78 -4.35 -17.23
N LEU A 49 11.20 -3.21 -17.79
CA LEU A 49 12.37 -3.12 -18.66
C LEU A 49 13.68 -3.50 -17.95
N ALA A 50 13.80 -3.13 -16.68
CA ALA A 50 14.95 -3.51 -15.85
C ALA A 50 14.91 -4.98 -15.39
N GLY A 51 13.87 -5.74 -15.71
CA GLY A 51 13.69 -7.14 -15.26
C GLY A 51 13.51 -7.28 -13.75
N LYS A 52 13.12 -6.21 -13.05
CA LYS A 52 12.90 -6.18 -11.59
C LYS A 52 11.45 -6.46 -11.20
N SER A 53 10.55 -6.45 -12.16
CA SER A 53 9.11 -6.70 -11.96
C SER A 53 8.80 -8.19 -12.09
N GLN A 54 7.82 -8.67 -11.32
CA GLN A 54 7.22 -9.98 -11.55
C GLN A 54 6.55 -10.04 -12.93
N SER A 55 6.08 -8.89 -13.40
CA SER A 55 5.52 -8.73 -14.72
C SER A 55 6.59 -8.63 -15.80
N ARG A 56 6.39 -9.33 -16.92
CA ARG A 56 7.24 -9.28 -18.12
C ARG A 56 6.73 -8.31 -19.18
N GLY A 57 5.49 -7.84 -19.03
CA GLY A 57 4.88 -6.95 -20.00
C GLY A 57 3.67 -6.23 -19.45
N LEU A 58 3.18 -5.24 -20.18
CA LEU A 58 2.12 -4.35 -19.77
C LEU A 58 1.04 -4.28 -20.85
N VAL A 59 -0.21 -4.51 -20.47
CA VAL A 59 -1.37 -4.19 -21.30
C VAL A 59 -1.98 -2.89 -20.80
N LEU A 60 -2.01 -1.87 -21.65
CA LEU A 60 -2.62 -0.57 -21.35
C LEU A 60 -3.96 -0.44 -22.09
N VAL A 61 -5.04 -0.23 -21.36
CA VAL A 61 -6.36 0.08 -21.93
C VAL A 61 -6.50 1.60 -21.99
N ALA A 62 -6.57 2.14 -23.20
CA ALA A 62 -6.62 3.58 -23.47
C ALA A 62 -8.05 4.02 -23.82
N LEU A 63 -8.76 4.67 -22.90
CA LEU A 63 -10.13 5.17 -23.05
C LEU A 63 -10.22 6.69 -23.13
N THR A 64 -9.26 7.43 -22.58
CA THR A 64 -9.28 8.90 -22.45
C THR A 64 -8.32 9.63 -23.38
N ARG A 65 -7.25 8.95 -23.82
CA ARG A 65 -6.19 9.51 -24.67
C ARG A 65 -5.89 8.54 -25.81
N SER A 66 -5.38 9.08 -26.91
CA SER A 66 -4.92 8.26 -28.04
C SER A 66 -3.71 7.41 -27.63
N PRO A 67 -3.51 6.23 -28.23
CA PRO A 67 -2.33 5.41 -28.00
C PRO A 67 -1.00 6.15 -28.21
N SER A 68 -0.95 7.10 -29.16
CA SER A 68 0.22 7.94 -29.44
C SER A 68 0.69 8.73 -28.21
N PHE A 69 -0.23 9.23 -27.39
CA PHE A 69 0.09 9.97 -26.17
C PHE A 69 0.93 9.12 -25.21
N TYR A 70 0.53 7.86 -24.97
CA TYR A 70 1.24 6.97 -24.07
C TYR A 70 2.59 6.52 -24.62
N LEU A 71 2.67 6.30 -25.94
CA LEU A 71 3.94 5.99 -26.59
C LEU A 71 4.93 7.16 -26.48
N GLU A 72 4.47 8.40 -26.66
CA GLU A 72 5.29 9.60 -26.46
C GLU A 72 5.71 9.81 -25.01
N LEU A 73 4.78 9.59 -24.06
CA LEU A 73 5.05 9.65 -22.62
C LEU A 73 6.17 8.67 -22.21
N LEU A 74 6.13 7.44 -22.73
CA LEU A 74 7.16 6.44 -22.42
C LEU A 74 8.50 6.81 -23.07
N LYS A 75 8.48 7.29 -24.32
CA LYS A 75 9.69 7.78 -25.01
C LYS A 75 10.35 8.93 -24.25
N SER A 76 9.58 9.92 -23.81
CA SER A 76 10.09 11.09 -23.07
C SER A 76 10.63 10.70 -21.69
N GLY A 77 10.08 9.65 -21.07
CA GLY A 77 10.59 9.04 -19.85
C GLY A 77 11.88 8.22 -20.01
N GLY A 78 12.55 8.28 -21.18
CA GLY A 78 13.81 7.60 -21.44
C GLY A 78 13.68 6.13 -21.86
N VAL A 79 12.47 5.66 -22.18
CA VAL A 79 12.26 4.31 -22.70
C VAL A 79 12.60 4.27 -24.20
N GLN A 80 13.69 3.57 -24.54
CA GLN A 80 14.08 3.30 -25.93
C GLN A 80 13.02 2.42 -26.60
N LEU A 81 12.18 3.03 -27.45
CA LEU A 81 11.03 2.36 -28.08
C LEU A 81 11.43 1.34 -29.16
N ASN A 82 12.71 1.28 -29.50
CA ASN A 82 13.30 0.38 -30.50
C ASN A 82 13.13 -1.11 -30.13
N SER A 83 12.76 -1.40 -28.87
CA SER A 83 12.40 -2.73 -28.33
C SER A 83 10.97 -2.80 -27.75
N ALA A 84 10.14 -1.76 -27.92
CA ALA A 84 8.81 -1.70 -27.31
C ALA A 84 7.82 -2.75 -27.84
N GLN A 85 8.08 -3.28 -29.03
CA GLN A 85 7.26 -4.30 -29.67
C GLN A 85 7.16 -5.63 -28.91
N LYS A 86 7.86 -5.81 -27.78
CA LYS A 86 7.83 -7.06 -27.00
C LYS A 86 7.27 -6.97 -25.58
N TRP A 87 7.17 -5.78 -24.99
CA TRP A 87 6.84 -5.67 -23.55
C TRP A 87 5.60 -4.83 -23.27
N ILE A 88 5.08 -4.04 -24.22
CA ILE A 88 3.86 -3.28 -24.04
C ILE A 88 2.89 -3.53 -25.21
N HIS A 89 1.60 -3.72 -24.89
CA HIS A 89 0.49 -3.64 -25.84
C HIS A 89 -0.52 -2.60 -25.35
N ILE A 90 -1.01 -1.77 -26.26
CA ILE A 90 -2.02 -0.75 -26.00
C ILE A 90 -3.31 -1.17 -26.69
N LEU A 91 -4.38 -1.32 -25.92
CA LEU A 91 -5.72 -1.51 -26.43
C LEU A 91 -6.37 -0.13 -26.60
N ASP A 92 -6.53 0.30 -27.84
CA ASP A 92 -7.16 1.56 -28.21
C ASP A 92 -8.68 1.45 -28.10
N CYS A 93 -9.22 1.93 -26.98
CA CYS A 93 -10.64 2.13 -26.75
C CYS A 93 -11.05 3.60 -26.89
N TYR A 94 -10.15 4.48 -27.34
CA TYR A 94 -10.37 5.93 -27.43
C TYR A 94 -10.80 6.35 -28.83
N SER A 95 -10.17 5.80 -29.88
CA SER A 95 -10.37 6.26 -31.26
C SER A 95 -11.77 5.95 -31.81
N ASP A 96 -12.36 4.82 -31.42
CA ASP A 96 -13.73 4.43 -31.79
C ASP A 96 -14.36 3.47 -30.75
N PRO A 97 -14.67 3.93 -29.52
CA PRO A 97 -15.12 3.09 -28.41
C PRO A 97 -16.40 2.28 -28.68
N LEU A 98 -17.22 2.73 -29.63
CA LEU A 98 -18.53 2.16 -29.96
C LEU A 98 -18.60 1.60 -31.38
N GLY A 99 -17.50 1.62 -32.14
CA GLY A 99 -17.44 1.05 -33.48
C GLY A 99 -18.29 1.79 -34.51
N TRP A 100 -18.58 3.09 -34.30
CA TRP A 100 -19.49 3.83 -35.18
C TRP A 100 -18.86 4.19 -36.52
N LYS A 101 -17.53 4.10 -36.63
CA LYS A 101 -16.81 4.41 -37.87
C LYS A 101 -16.75 3.20 -38.82
N ASP A 102 -17.28 2.06 -38.41
CA ASP A 102 -17.44 0.87 -39.25
C ASP A 102 -18.61 1.04 -40.22
N ASN A 103 -18.31 1.71 -41.34
CA ASN A 103 -19.18 1.61 -42.51
C ASN A 103 -19.04 0.21 -43.11
N PRO A 104 -20.12 -0.60 -43.19
CA PRO A 104 -20.07 -1.90 -43.86
C PRO A 104 -19.65 -1.80 -45.35
N SER A 105 -19.80 -0.63 -45.97
CA SER A 105 -19.38 -0.33 -47.35
C SER A 105 -17.87 -0.05 -47.53
N ARG A 106 -17.08 0.00 -46.46
CA ARG A 106 -15.61 0.16 -46.52
C ARG A 106 -14.83 -1.14 -46.32
N HIS A 107 -15.50 -2.25 -46.01
CA HIS A 107 -14.86 -3.55 -45.73
C HIS A 107 -14.05 -4.12 -46.91
N GLU A 108 -14.33 -3.73 -48.15
CA GLU A 108 -13.56 -4.21 -49.32
C GLU A 108 -12.27 -3.41 -49.60
N LYS A 109 -12.05 -2.27 -48.93
CA LYS A 109 -10.85 -1.42 -49.16
C LYS A 109 -10.05 -1.08 -47.90
N ALA A 110 -10.49 -1.51 -46.72
CA ALA A 110 -9.83 -1.22 -45.44
C ALA A 110 -8.87 -2.32 -44.93
N ASN A 111 -8.62 -3.39 -45.71
CA ASN A 111 -7.54 -4.33 -45.42
C ASN A 111 -6.15 -3.81 -45.82
N THR A 112 -6.06 -2.58 -46.35
CA THR A 112 -4.81 -1.96 -46.79
C THR A 112 -4.76 -0.45 -46.48
N ALA A 113 -5.05 -0.09 -45.22
CA ALA A 113 -4.58 1.18 -44.67
C ALA A 113 -3.58 0.82 -43.56
N THR A 114 -2.34 0.65 -43.97
CA THR A 114 -1.16 0.50 -43.12
C THR A 114 -1.06 1.69 -42.17
N ASP A 115 -1.39 1.45 -40.90
CA ASP A 115 -1.01 2.33 -39.80
C ASP A 115 0.40 1.91 -39.33
N GLU A 116 1.29 2.89 -39.17
CA GLU A 116 2.70 2.69 -38.90
C GLU A 116 2.94 2.26 -37.43
N ASN A 117 2.63 1.00 -37.10
CA ASN A 117 3.20 0.14 -36.03
C ASN A 117 2.22 -1.00 -35.68
N PRO A 118 2.03 -2.00 -36.55
CA PRO A 118 0.96 -3.00 -36.43
C PRO A 118 1.12 -4.03 -35.28
N GLY A 119 2.15 -3.92 -34.43
CA GLY A 119 2.43 -4.91 -33.38
C GLY A 119 2.07 -4.51 -31.95
N THR A 120 1.96 -3.20 -31.65
CA THR A 120 1.85 -2.70 -30.27
C THR A 120 0.48 -2.13 -29.94
N VAL A 121 -0.28 -1.68 -30.94
CA VAL A 121 -1.59 -1.05 -30.72
C VAL A 121 -2.68 -1.90 -31.37
N ALA A 122 -3.67 -2.32 -30.59
CA ALA A 122 -4.84 -3.04 -31.06
C ALA A 122 -6.09 -2.19 -30.86
N LEU A 123 -6.93 -2.07 -31.89
CA LEU A 123 -8.16 -1.28 -31.83
C LEU A 123 -9.31 -2.10 -31.22
N PHE A 124 -10.04 -1.52 -30.27
CA PHE A 124 -11.20 -2.15 -29.62
C PHE A 124 -12.43 -1.26 -29.68
N ARG A 125 -13.52 -1.81 -30.24
CA ARG A 125 -14.69 -1.05 -30.68
C ARG A 125 -15.97 -1.31 -29.89
N ASP A 126 -15.94 -2.18 -28.88
CA ASP A 126 -17.13 -2.60 -28.14
C ASP A 126 -16.93 -2.42 -26.62
N VAL A 127 -16.67 -1.18 -26.19
CA VAL A 127 -16.41 -0.84 -24.77
C VAL A 127 -17.59 -1.17 -23.85
N LYS A 128 -18.80 -1.33 -24.41
CA LYS A 128 -20.00 -1.76 -23.67
C LYS A 128 -19.90 -3.21 -23.19
N ASP A 129 -19.27 -4.08 -23.99
CA ASP A 129 -19.11 -5.49 -23.67
C ASP A 129 -17.81 -5.72 -22.89
N ALA A 130 -17.91 -5.63 -21.56
CA ALA A 130 -16.79 -5.84 -20.66
C ALA A 130 -16.23 -7.29 -20.71
N ASN A 131 -16.99 -8.27 -21.19
CA ASN A 131 -16.49 -9.64 -21.35
C ASN A 131 -15.60 -9.75 -22.59
N LYS A 132 -16.00 -9.13 -23.72
CA LYS A 132 -15.11 -9.03 -24.89
C LYS A 132 -13.84 -8.25 -24.56
N LEU A 133 -13.97 -7.16 -23.80
CA LEU A 133 -12.83 -6.38 -23.35
C LEU A 133 -11.87 -7.24 -22.49
N PHE A 134 -12.41 -8.04 -21.57
CA PHE A 134 -11.62 -9.00 -20.79
C PHE A 134 -10.87 -9.99 -21.68
N CYS A 135 -11.55 -10.58 -22.68
CA CYS A 135 -10.93 -11.51 -23.62
C CYS A 135 -9.78 -10.83 -24.38
N SER A 136 -10.01 -9.64 -24.95
CA SER A 136 -8.98 -8.90 -25.70
C SER A 136 -7.77 -8.53 -24.83
N VAL A 137 -7.99 -8.06 -23.59
CA VAL A 137 -6.88 -7.79 -22.66
C VAL A 137 -6.10 -9.07 -22.33
N SER A 138 -6.79 -10.19 -22.15
CA SER A 138 -6.17 -11.48 -21.84
C SER A 138 -5.41 -12.06 -23.03
N GLU A 139 -5.91 -11.90 -24.25
CA GLU A 139 -5.24 -12.31 -25.48
C GLU A 139 -3.95 -11.51 -25.70
N LEU A 140 -4.00 -10.17 -25.61
CA LEU A 140 -2.82 -9.32 -25.69
C LEU A 140 -1.80 -9.65 -24.59
N GLY A 141 -2.28 -9.94 -23.37
CA GLY A 141 -1.43 -10.40 -22.27
C GLY A 141 -0.72 -11.72 -22.55
N LYS A 142 -1.38 -12.66 -23.24
CA LYS A 142 -0.78 -13.94 -23.66
C LYS A 142 0.23 -13.73 -24.79
N GLU A 143 -0.08 -12.87 -25.76
CA GLU A 143 0.84 -12.51 -26.85
C GLU A 143 2.14 -11.91 -26.30
N LEU A 144 2.05 -11.04 -25.29
CA LEU A 144 3.20 -10.48 -24.57
C LEU A 144 4.11 -11.53 -23.93
N LEU A 145 3.51 -12.57 -23.34
CA LEU A 145 4.25 -13.63 -22.67
C LEU A 145 4.85 -14.65 -23.65
N GLY A 146 4.24 -14.77 -24.83
CA GLY A 146 4.59 -15.77 -25.84
C GLY A 146 4.57 -17.19 -25.24
N PRO A 147 5.52 -18.07 -25.62
CA PRO A 147 5.60 -19.42 -25.07
C PRO A 147 6.15 -19.46 -23.63
N ILE A 148 6.54 -18.32 -23.06
CA ILE A 148 7.25 -18.27 -21.79
C ILE A 148 6.27 -18.13 -20.65
N LYS A 149 6.40 -18.99 -19.62
CA LYS A 149 5.64 -18.85 -18.38
C LYS A 149 6.01 -17.53 -17.70
N GLY A 150 5.03 -16.66 -17.50
CA GLY A 150 5.21 -15.37 -16.87
C GLY A 150 3.87 -14.71 -16.55
N ARG A 151 3.95 -13.48 -16.03
CA ARG A 151 2.78 -12.64 -15.75
C ARG A 151 2.92 -11.29 -16.44
N PHE A 152 1.80 -10.61 -16.67
CA PHE A 152 1.74 -9.27 -17.23
C PHE A 152 0.96 -8.34 -16.29
N SER A 153 1.20 -7.03 -16.39
CA SER A 153 0.48 -6.01 -15.63
C SER A 153 -0.61 -5.39 -16.51
N VAL A 154 -1.67 -4.87 -15.88
CA VAL A 154 -2.74 -4.18 -16.59
C VAL A 154 -2.87 -2.75 -16.08
N ALA A 155 -2.89 -1.79 -17.00
CA ALA A 155 -3.16 -0.38 -16.70
C ALA A 155 -4.46 0.01 -17.41
N ILE A 156 -5.41 0.60 -16.69
CA ILE A 156 -6.66 1.13 -17.28
C ILE A 156 -6.65 2.63 -17.05
N ASP A 157 -6.56 3.41 -18.11
CA ASP A 157 -6.37 4.85 -17.97
C ASP A 157 -7.53 5.59 -17.30
N SER A 158 -8.78 5.15 -17.48
CA SER A 158 -9.93 5.68 -16.77
C SER A 158 -11.11 4.71 -16.73
N VAL A 159 -11.42 4.22 -15.54
CA VAL A 159 -12.64 3.42 -15.30
C VAL A 159 -13.89 4.29 -15.40
N SER A 160 -13.77 5.61 -15.19
CA SER A 160 -14.89 6.53 -15.37
C SER A 160 -15.46 6.51 -16.78
N GLU A 161 -14.62 6.39 -17.80
CA GLU A 161 -15.07 6.30 -19.19
C GLU A 161 -15.77 4.97 -19.49
N MET A 162 -15.31 3.85 -18.90
CA MET A 162 -16.02 2.57 -19.02
C MET A 162 -17.44 2.64 -18.43
N LEU A 163 -17.58 3.30 -17.27
CA LEU A 163 -18.86 3.47 -16.58
C LEU A 163 -19.87 4.34 -17.35
N ARG A 164 -19.42 5.13 -18.35
CA ARG A 164 -20.34 5.83 -19.26
C ARG A 164 -21.06 4.89 -20.21
N HIS A 165 -20.47 3.73 -20.51
CA HIS A 165 -20.93 2.81 -21.55
C HIS A 165 -21.42 1.47 -21.01
N ALA A 166 -20.93 1.05 -19.85
CA ALA A 166 -21.26 -0.22 -19.21
C ALA A 166 -21.77 -0.03 -17.77
N SER A 167 -22.53 -1.00 -17.27
CA SER A 167 -23.04 -0.98 -15.90
C SER A 167 -21.93 -1.19 -14.86
N LEU A 168 -22.14 -0.68 -13.64
CA LEU A 168 -21.23 -0.86 -12.50
C LEU A 168 -20.87 -2.33 -12.30
N THR A 169 -21.86 -3.23 -12.31
CA THR A 169 -21.66 -4.66 -12.11
C THR A 169 -20.77 -5.27 -13.20
N SER A 170 -20.96 -4.85 -14.45
CA SER A 170 -20.15 -5.32 -15.58
C SER A 170 -18.70 -4.91 -15.43
N VAL A 171 -18.44 -3.64 -15.12
CA VAL A 171 -17.09 -3.09 -14.91
C VAL A 171 -16.42 -3.69 -13.67
N ALA A 172 -17.14 -3.81 -12.56
CA ALA A 172 -16.64 -4.43 -11.33
C ALA A 172 -16.29 -5.91 -11.53
N SER A 173 -17.13 -6.65 -12.27
CA SER A 173 -16.88 -8.03 -12.69
C SER A 173 -15.64 -8.11 -13.58
N PHE A 174 -15.48 -7.21 -14.56
CA PHE A 174 -14.30 -7.13 -15.42
C PHE A 174 -13.01 -6.96 -14.62
N ILE A 175 -12.95 -5.98 -13.71
CA ILE A 175 -11.78 -5.77 -12.85
C ILE A 175 -11.52 -6.97 -11.95
N SER A 176 -12.58 -7.55 -11.36
CA SER A 176 -12.45 -8.72 -10.49
C SER A 176 -11.90 -9.94 -11.24
N LYS A 177 -12.38 -10.19 -12.47
CA LYS A 177 -11.87 -11.25 -13.36
C LYS A 177 -10.40 -11.04 -13.71
N LEU A 178 -9.98 -9.81 -14.00
CA LEU A 178 -8.57 -9.48 -14.24
C LEU A 178 -7.72 -9.76 -13.00
N ARG A 179 -8.19 -9.39 -11.81
CA ARG A 179 -7.48 -9.63 -10.55
C ARG A 179 -7.36 -11.10 -10.18
N SER A 180 -8.36 -11.92 -10.53
CA SER A 180 -8.34 -13.36 -10.30
C SER A 180 -7.65 -14.14 -11.41
N HIS A 181 -7.13 -13.49 -12.45
CA HIS A 181 -6.49 -14.16 -13.56
C HIS A 181 -5.04 -14.52 -13.23
N ASP A 182 -4.66 -15.79 -13.34
CA ASP A 182 -3.36 -16.31 -12.90
C ASP A 182 -2.14 -15.65 -13.56
N GLN A 183 -2.33 -15.13 -14.78
CA GLN A 183 -1.28 -14.44 -15.54
C GLN A 183 -1.20 -12.94 -15.26
N VAL A 184 -2.14 -12.36 -14.50
CA VAL A 184 -2.10 -10.93 -14.17
C VAL A 184 -1.27 -10.75 -12.90
N SER A 185 -0.18 -10.00 -13.00
CA SER A 185 0.73 -9.70 -11.89
C SER A 185 0.18 -8.58 -11.00
N SER A 186 -0.31 -7.51 -11.60
CA SER A 186 -0.83 -6.32 -10.91
C SER A 186 -1.75 -5.53 -11.84
N ILE A 187 -2.61 -4.72 -11.25
CA ILE A 187 -3.54 -3.87 -11.99
C ILE A 187 -3.66 -2.50 -11.34
N PHE A 188 -3.78 -1.44 -12.13
CA PHE A 188 -4.06 -0.10 -11.62
C PHE A 188 -4.92 0.71 -12.57
N TRP A 189 -5.69 1.64 -12.03
CA TRP A 189 -6.59 2.48 -12.81
C TRP A 189 -6.90 3.82 -12.17
N LEU A 190 -7.35 4.76 -13.00
CA LEU A 190 -7.88 6.05 -12.57
C LEU A 190 -9.41 6.02 -12.40
N LEU A 191 -9.91 6.74 -11.40
CA LEU A 191 -11.32 6.95 -11.14
C LEU A 191 -11.56 8.40 -10.71
N HIS A 192 -12.29 9.16 -11.54
CA HIS A 192 -12.80 10.48 -11.18
C HIS A 192 -13.96 10.33 -10.20
N SER A 193 -13.68 10.51 -8.91
CA SER A 193 -14.63 10.22 -7.82
C SER A 193 -15.84 11.14 -7.77
N ASP A 194 -15.73 12.35 -8.33
CA ASP A 194 -16.77 13.38 -8.38
C ASP A 194 -17.78 13.19 -9.52
N LEU A 195 -17.44 12.37 -10.53
CA LEU A 195 -18.37 12.01 -11.61
C LEU A 195 -19.40 10.96 -11.20
N HIS A 196 -19.15 10.24 -10.10
CA HIS A 196 -19.91 9.04 -9.75
C HIS A 196 -20.56 9.19 -8.38
N GLU A 197 -21.67 8.47 -8.19
CA GLU A 197 -22.26 8.32 -6.87
C GLU A 197 -21.26 7.66 -5.89
N ALA A 198 -21.33 8.03 -4.61
CA ALA A 198 -20.45 7.50 -3.57
C ALA A 198 -20.42 5.94 -3.53
N LYS A 199 -21.54 5.29 -3.85
CA LYS A 199 -21.65 3.82 -3.93
C LYS A 199 -20.70 3.22 -4.98
N ILE A 200 -20.55 3.88 -6.13
CA ILE A 200 -19.68 3.42 -7.22
C ILE A 200 -18.22 3.49 -6.75
N ALA A 201 -17.83 4.63 -6.17
CA ALA A 201 -16.50 4.82 -5.62
C ALA A 201 -16.18 3.82 -4.48
N ALA A 202 -17.17 3.46 -3.66
CA ALA A 202 -17.04 2.46 -2.61
C ALA A 202 -16.81 1.04 -3.15
N VAL A 203 -17.45 0.66 -4.27
CA VAL A 203 -17.23 -0.64 -4.92
C VAL A 203 -15.79 -0.78 -5.40
N PHE A 204 -15.23 0.24 -6.06
CA PHE A 204 -13.83 0.18 -6.49
C PHE A 204 -12.86 0.26 -5.33
N ASP A 205 -13.19 1.00 -4.26
CA ASP A 205 -12.41 0.97 -3.02
C ASP A 205 -12.42 -0.43 -2.39
N TYR A 206 -13.56 -1.13 -2.42
CA TYR A 206 -13.67 -2.50 -1.89
C TYR A 206 -12.79 -3.47 -2.67
N ILE A 207 -12.84 -3.42 -4.01
CA ILE A 207 -12.06 -4.29 -4.89
C ILE A 207 -10.56 -4.00 -4.76
N SER A 208 -10.14 -2.75 -4.57
CA SER A 208 -8.72 -2.41 -4.55
C SER A 208 -7.98 -2.82 -3.28
N SER A 209 -6.72 -3.22 -3.44
CA SER A 209 -5.78 -3.43 -2.33
C SER A 209 -5.11 -2.13 -1.91
N MET A 210 -4.99 -1.17 -2.83
CA MET A 210 -4.39 0.14 -2.61
C MET A 210 -5.33 1.22 -3.14
N ILE A 211 -5.49 2.30 -2.38
CA ILE A 211 -6.30 3.44 -2.79
C ILE A 211 -5.45 4.69 -2.61
N ALA A 212 -5.17 5.38 -3.70
CA ALA A 212 -4.47 6.64 -3.72
C ALA A 212 -5.49 7.76 -4.00
N SER A 213 -5.80 8.57 -2.99
CA SER A 213 -6.75 9.68 -3.11
C SER A 213 -6.02 11.01 -3.20
N LEU A 214 -6.37 11.79 -4.22
CA LEU A 214 -5.87 13.13 -4.48
C LEU A 214 -6.89 14.17 -4.04
N GLU A 215 -6.47 15.09 -3.18
CA GLU A 215 -7.26 16.24 -2.78
C GLU A 215 -6.52 17.54 -3.13
N PRO A 216 -7.18 18.53 -3.76
CA PRO A 216 -6.53 19.79 -4.07
C PRO A 216 -6.13 20.53 -2.78
N MET A 217 -4.95 21.17 -2.79
CA MET A 217 -4.58 22.13 -1.76
C MET A 217 -5.39 23.41 -1.99
N ILE A 218 -6.48 23.57 -1.25
CA ILE A 218 -7.19 24.85 -1.19
C ILE A 218 -6.61 25.63 -0.02
N HIS A 219 -5.76 26.61 -0.26
CA HIS A 219 -5.48 27.62 0.75
C HIS A 219 -6.70 28.56 0.83
N PRO A 220 -7.46 28.58 1.94
CA PRO A 220 -8.42 29.65 2.14
C PRO A 220 -7.60 30.92 2.36
N SER A 221 -7.50 31.77 1.34
CA SER A 221 -7.02 33.12 1.56
C SER A 221 -8.00 33.80 2.52
N ASN A 222 -7.49 34.25 3.66
CA ASN A 222 -8.26 35.02 4.64
C ASN A 222 -8.88 36.25 3.95
N GLY A 223 -10.19 36.21 3.69
CA GLY A 223 -11.04 37.39 3.55
C GLY A 223 -10.76 38.41 2.44
N GLU A 224 -9.85 38.17 1.48
CA GLU A 224 -9.56 39.16 0.45
C GLU A 224 -10.46 39.00 -0.79
N ARG A 225 -11.19 40.08 -1.09
CA ARG A 225 -12.12 40.23 -2.21
C ARG A 225 -11.45 39.89 -3.54
N LEU A 226 -12.15 39.05 -4.31
CA LEU A 226 -11.89 38.69 -5.70
C LEU A 226 -11.54 39.91 -6.57
N SER A 227 -10.24 40.14 -6.79
CA SER A 227 -9.73 40.97 -7.89
C SER A 227 -9.29 40.08 -9.07
N SER A 228 -9.34 40.65 -10.27
CA SER A 228 -9.11 39.98 -11.56
C SER A 228 -7.67 39.46 -11.78
N GLU A 229 -6.76 39.65 -10.83
CA GLU A 229 -5.34 39.24 -10.91
C GLU A 229 -5.10 37.80 -10.43
N ASN A 230 -6.12 37.11 -9.89
CA ASN A 230 -6.02 35.76 -9.30
C ASN A 230 -5.94 34.58 -10.30
N ARG A 231 -5.68 34.81 -11.60
CA ARG A 231 -5.56 33.69 -12.57
C ARG A 231 -4.27 32.89 -12.42
N SER A 232 -3.17 33.52 -11.98
CA SER A 232 -1.88 32.86 -11.72
C SER A 232 -1.90 31.99 -10.47
N LEU A 233 -2.45 32.50 -9.35
CA LEU A 233 -2.63 31.74 -8.10
C LEU A 233 -3.57 30.52 -8.25
N ARG A 234 -4.54 30.60 -9.17
CA ARG A 234 -5.42 29.46 -9.46
C ARG A 234 -4.70 28.30 -10.15
N ASN A 235 -3.61 28.57 -10.87
CA ASN A 235 -2.84 27.53 -11.56
C ASN A 235 -1.85 26.84 -10.60
N GLU A 236 -1.29 27.58 -9.64
CA GLU A 236 -0.44 27.04 -8.57
C GLU A 236 -1.22 26.12 -7.61
N ASN A 237 -2.48 26.44 -7.33
CA ASN A 237 -3.36 25.56 -6.54
C ASN A 237 -3.81 24.30 -7.30
N LEU A 238 -3.69 24.28 -8.64
CA LEU A 238 -4.01 23.10 -9.45
C LEU A 238 -2.81 22.16 -9.61
N SER A 239 -1.59 22.67 -9.46
CA SER A 239 -0.38 21.86 -9.55
C SER A 239 0.03 21.23 -8.22
N ARG A 240 -0.58 21.61 -7.09
CA ARG A 240 -0.27 21.10 -5.76
C ARG A 240 -1.49 20.46 -5.08
N GLY A 241 -1.28 19.36 -4.37
CA GLY A 241 -2.36 18.64 -3.70
C GLY A 241 -1.87 17.76 -2.56
N ASN A 242 -2.82 17.25 -1.78
CA ASN A 242 -2.59 16.20 -0.81
C ASN A 242 -2.78 14.85 -1.49
N PHE A 243 -1.78 13.99 -1.34
CA PHE A 243 -1.74 12.63 -1.82
C PHE A 243 -1.81 11.66 -0.64
N SER A 244 -2.98 11.06 -0.44
CA SER A 244 -3.19 10.08 0.63
C SER A 244 -3.28 8.67 0.06
N VAL A 245 -2.55 7.72 0.64
CA VAL A 245 -2.56 6.33 0.18
C VAL A 245 -2.95 5.40 1.31
N ARG A 246 -3.92 4.53 1.05
CA ARG A 246 -4.35 3.45 1.94
C ARG A 246 -3.93 2.11 1.36
N PHE A 247 -3.21 1.32 2.15
CA PHE A 247 -2.81 -0.05 1.84
C PHE A 247 -3.60 -1.04 2.69
N LYS A 248 -4.35 -1.94 2.06
CA LYS A 248 -4.95 -3.10 2.73
C LYS A 248 -3.91 -4.21 2.82
N ARG A 249 -3.61 -4.65 4.03
CA ARG A 249 -2.75 -5.81 4.29
C ARG A 249 -3.57 -7.10 4.26
N ARG A 250 -2.89 -8.23 4.08
CA ARG A 250 -3.50 -9.57 4.09
C ARG A 250 -4.23 -9.91 5.39
N ASN A 251 -3.78 -9.36 6.50
CA ASN A 251 -4.41 -9.52 7.82
C ASN A 251 -5.60 -8.57 8.05
N GLY A 252 -6.12 -7.93 7.01
CA GLY A 252 -7.23 -6.96 7.09
C GLY A 252 -6.84 -5.57 7.62
N ARG A 253 -5.64 -5.39 8.18
CA ARG A 253 -5.20 -4.06 8.67
C ARG A 253 -5.00 -3.10 7.51
N VAL A 254 -5.50 -1.87 7.66
CA VAL A 254 -5.32 -0.79 6.69
C VAL A 254 -4.25 0.18 7.20
N ARG A 255 -3.20 0.41 6.41
CA ARG A 255 -2.19 1.45 6.68
C ARG A 255 -2.48 2.66 5.81
N GLN A 256 -2.67 3.83 6.42
CA GLN A 256 -2.76 5.10 5.72
C GLN A 256 -1.46 5.88 5.82
N MET A 257 -1.10 6.57 4.76
CA MET A 257 0.03 7.48 4.69
C MET A 257 -0.42 8.73 3.91
N CYS A 258 0.07 9.92 4.26
CA CYS A 258 -0.17 11.17 3.50
C CYS A 258 1.15 11.83 3.08
N GLU A 259 1.20 12.30 1.84
CA GLU A 259 2.29 13.05 1.20
C GLU A 259 1.65 14.24 0.50
N GLU A 260 2.45 15.25 0.26
CA GLU A 260 2.07 16.36 -0.60
C GLU A 260 2.64 16.13 -2.00
N ILE A 261 1.85 16.43 -3.02
CA ILE A 261 2.22 16.31 -4.42
C ILE A 261 2.33 17.71 -5.03
N SER A 262 3.40 17.94 -5.80
CA SER A 262 3.54 19.09 -6.68
C SER A 262 3.94 18.64 -8.09
N VAL A 263 3.23 19.13 -9.09
CA VAL A 263 3.53 18.90 -10.51
C VAL A 263 4.40 20.05 -11.01
N GLU A 264 5.65 19.72 -11.34
CA GLU A 264 6.63 20.64 -11.91
C GLU A 264 6.83 20.34 -13.40
N GLN A 265 7.50 21.24 -14.14
CA GLN A 265 7.80 21.04 -15.57
C GLN A 265 8.72 19.83 -15.84
N SER A 266 9.47 19.38 -14.82
CA SER A 266 10.38 18.23 -14.84
C SER A 266 9.71 16.91 -14.43
N GLY A 267 8.45 16.95 -14.00
CA GLY A 267 7.69 15.79 -13.52
C GLY A 267 7.04 16.02 -12.16
N ILE A 268 6.65 14.92 -11.52
CA ILE A 268 5.93 14.95 -10.23
C ILE A 268 6.92 14.81 -9.09
N LYS A 269 6.75 15.69 -8.10
CA LYS A 269 7.50 15.63 -6.85
C LYS A 269 6.55 15.29 -5.70
N PHE A 270 6.98 14.36 -4.87
CA PHE A 270 6.30 13.98 -3.64
C PHE A 270 7.13 14.47 -2.45
N THR A 271 6.55 15.34 -1.62
CA THR A 271 7.16 15.83 -0.39
C THR A 271 6.43 15.25 0.82
N PRO A 272 7.14 14.71 1.82
CA PRO A 272 6.47 14.29 3.06
C PRO A 272 5.84 15.52 3.71
N VAL A 273 4.60 15.39 4.21
CA VAL A 273 3.93 16.47 4.93
C VAL A 273 4.78 16.79 6.17
N SER A 274 5.45 17.94 6.18
CA SER A 274 6.19 18.40 7.35
C SER A 274 5.17 18.70 8.45
N SER A 275 5.30 18.01 9.59
CA SER A 275 4.52 18.21 10.80
C SER A 275 4.88 19.53 11.51
N ASP A 276 4.85 20.65 10.80
CA ASP A 276 4.99 21.99 11.38
C ASP A 276 3.80 22.85 10.90
N GLY A 277 2.74 22.85 11.70
CA GLY A 277 1.56 23.69 11.51
C GLY A 277 0.27 22.91 11.24
N GLN A 278 -0.58 22.82 12.27
CA GLN A 278 -1.94 22.24 12.27
C GLN A 278 -2.04 20.74 12.03
N ALA A 279 -2.06 20.02 13.15
CA ALA A 279 -2.46 18.64 13.25
C ALA A 279 -3.92 18.43 12.81
N ILE A 280 -4.12 17.89 11.61
CA ILE A 280 -5.30 17.08 11.26
C ILE A 280 -4.78 15.77 10.66
N GLY A 281 -4.18 14.95 11.52
CA GLY A 281 -3.52 13.71 11.14
C GLY A 281 -3.19 12.88 12.36
N GLY A 282 -4.19 12.65 13.21
CA GLY A 282 -4.09 11.74 14.35
C GLY A 282 -5.10 10.62 14.19
N GLY A 283 -4.65 9.36 14.21
CA GLY A 283 -5.52 8.28 14.68
C GLY A 283 -6.01 8.59 16.11
N PRO A 284 -7.05 7.92 16.60
CA PRO A 284 -7.73 8.26 17.86
C PRO A 284 -6.91 7.93 19.12
N LEU A 285 -5.60 7.75 18.99
CA LEU A 285 -4.73 7.54 20.13
C LEU A 285 -4.06 8.87 20.47
N PRO A 286 -4.36 9.47 21.63
CA PRO A 286 -3.65 10.65 22.08
C PRO A 286 -2.17 10.29 22.14
N LYS A 287 -1.35 11.08 21.43
CA LYS A 287 0.10 10.99 21.49
C LYS A 287 0.51 11.52 22.86
N VAL A 288 0.43 10.66 23.87
CA VAL A 288 0.92 10.97 25.22
C VAL A 288 2.44 11.02 25.11
N GLN A 289 2.97 12.23 24.94
CA GLN A 289 4.39 12.47 25.14
C GLN A 289 4.61 12.40 26.64
N PHE A 290 5.06 11.25 27.12
CA PHE A 290 5.56 11.13 28.48
C PHE A 290 6.87 11.93 28.52
N ASN A 291 6.80 13.18 28.95
CA ASN A 291 7.97 13.94 29.35
C ASN A 291 8.47 13.29 30.66
N LEU A 292 9.34 12.30 30.53
CA LEU A 292 9.97 11.56 31.63
C LEU A 292 11.11 12.35 32.30
N GLU A 293 11.38 13.55 31.81
CA GLU A 293 12.40 14.43 32.37
C GLU A 293 11.81 15.17 33.56
N LEU A 294 12.27 14.80 34.75
CA LEU A 294 11.94 15.50 35.99
C LEU A 294 12.52 16.91 35.93
N SER A 295 11.70 17.91 36.21
CA SER A 295 12.17 19.28 36.40
C SER A 295 13.19 19.34 37.55
N GLU A 296 14.07 20.35 37.56
CA GLU A 296 15.06 20.53 38.63
C GLU A 296 14.41 20.55 40.02
N LYS A 297 13.19 21.10 40.11
CA LYS A 297 12.40 21.10 41.34
C LYS A 297 11.96 19.69 41.75
N GLU A 298 11.44 18.89 40.84
CA GLU A 298 11.03 17.51 41.12
C GLU A 298 12.22 16.61 41.45
N GLN A 299 13.40 16.88 40.88
CA GLN A 299 14.63 16.16 41.25
C GLN A 299 15.05 16.46 42.70
N MET A 300 14.97 17.72 43.13
CA MET A 300 15.23 18.11 44.52
C MET A 300 14.19 17.51 45.48
N ASP A 301 12.91 17.57 45.10
CA ASP A 301 11.82 17.02 45.91
C ASP A 301 12.00 15.50 46.07
N ARG A 302 12.28 14.76 44.97
CA ARG A 302 12.57 13.32 45.02
C ARG A 302 13.76 12.99 45.92
N ALA A 303 14.83 13.78 45.89
CA ALA A 303 16.00 13.57 46.75
C ALA A 303 15.70 13.82 48.24
N SER A 304 14.70 14.66 48.54
CA SER A 304 14.27 14.99 49.89
C SER A 304 13.24 14.02 50.48
N VAL A 305 12.59 13.21 49.63
CA VAL A 305 11.56 12.25 50.06
C VAL A 305 12.21 11.06 50.75
N VAL A 306 12.06 11.01 52.07
CA VAL A 306 12.40 9.85 52.89
C VAL A 306 11.19 8.92 52.95
N LEU A 307 11.28 7.78 52.29
CA LEU A 307 10.19 6.80 52.30
C LEU A 307 10.16 6.07 53.66
N PRO A 308 9.00 5.92 54.33
CA PRO A 308 8.91 5.36 55.68
C PRO A 308 9.39 3.91 55.83
N PHE A 309 9.59 3.18 54.73
CA PHE A 309 9.90 1.74 54.71
C PHE A 309 11.25 1.41 54.08
N GLU A 310 12.00 2.42 53.63
CA GLU A 310 13.36 2.20 53.16
C GLU A 310 14.23 1.95 54.39
N HIS A 311 14.54 0.68 54.65
CA HIS A 311 15.49 0.32 55.70
C HIS A 311 16.82 0.99 55.37
N GLN A 312 17.17 2.02 56.12
CA GLN A 312 18.50 2.64 56.08
C GLN A 312 19.51 1.61 56.57
N GLY A 313 19.94 0.72 55.69
CA GLY A 313 21.05 -0.19 55.95
C GLY A 313 22.30 0.63 56.25
N ASN A 314 23.09 0.21 57.24
CA ASN A 314 24.33 0.87 57.68
C ASN A 314 25.48 0.81 56.64
N GLY A 315 25.21 1.07 55.35
CA GLY A 315 26.21 1.06 54.28
C GLY A 315 26.78 -0.33 53.95
N LYS A 316 26.19 -1.43 54.45
CA LYS A 316 26.56 -2.79 54.05
C LYS A 316 25.73 -3.19 52.81
N PRO A 317 26.33 -3.88 51.82
CA PRO A 317 25.58 -4.36 50.66
C PRO A 317 24.47 -5.30 51.12
N ILE A 318 23.24 -4.96 50.75
CA ILE A 318 22.03 -5.72 51.10
C ILE A 318 22.09 -7.04 50.32
N GLN A 319 22.22 -8.15 51.03
CA GLN A 319 22.06 -9.48 50.41
C GLN A 319 20.57 -9.79 50.33
N ILE A 320 19.97 -9.42 49.20
CA ILE A 320 18.63 -9.86 48.84
C ILE A 320 18.74 -11.28 48.29
N TYR A 321 18.07 -12.23 48.93
CA TYR A 321 18.00 -13.61 48.46
C TYR A 321 17.06 -13.69 47.25
N ASP A 322 17.61 -13.62 46.04
CA ASP A 322 16.90 -13.73 44.75
C ASP A 322 16.88 -15.17 44.20
N GLY A 323 17.08 -16.18 45.05
CA GLY A 323 17.08 -17.60 44.63
C GLY A 323 18.18 -18.02 43.63
N ARG A 324 18.99 -17.09 43.12
CA ARG A 324 20.12 -17.34 42.22
C ARG A 324 21.40 -17.47 43.03
N ARG A 325 22.15 -18.57 42.83
CA ARG A 325 23.48 -18.74 43.44
C ARG A 325 24.39 -17.59 43.04
N SER A 326 24.88 -16.86 44.04
CA SER A 326 25.82 -15.78 43.82
C SER A 326 27.14 -16.34 43.28
N LEU A 327 27.73 -15.65 42.29
CA LEU A 327 28.94 -16.05 41.54
C LEU A 327 30.22 -16.26 42.38
N ALA A 328 30.17 -16.07 43.71
CA ALA A 328 31.30 -16.25 44.61
C ALA A 328 31.56 -17.72 45.01
N ASP A 329 30.61 -18.64 44.78
CA ASP A 329 30.74 -20.06 45.16
C ASP A 329 31.47 -20.94 44.12
N THR A 330 31.98 -20.37 43.03
CA THR A 330 32.61 -21.15 41.93
C THR A 330 34.10 -21.45 42.15
N ARG A 331 34.59 -21.43 43.39
CA ARG A 331 35.96 -21.84 43.72
C ARG A 331 35.99 -22.79 44.92
N THR A 332 35.48 -23.99 44.72
CA THR A 332 35.97 -25.23 45.35
C THR A 332 35.20 -26.41 44.79
N ASN A 333 35.61 -26.89 43.60
CA ASN A 333 35.28 -28.26 43.22
C ASN A 333 36.27 -29.19 43.93
N THR A 334 35.78 -30.06 44.81
CA THR A 334 36.34 -31.39 45.01
C THR A 334 35.34 -32.26 45.76
N VAL A 335 34.77 -33.22 45.02
CA VAL A 335 34.38 -34.60 45.39
C VAL A 335 33.96 -34.85 46.85
N HIS A 336 32.73 -35.35 47.07
CA HIS A 336 32.47 -36.62 47.80
C HIS A 336 30.95 -36.90 47.88
N VAL A 337 30.59 -38.15 47.59
CA VAL A 337 29.32 -38.85 47.86
C VAL A 337 29.68 -39.97 48.85
N PRO A 338 28.76 -40.64 49.55
CA PRO A 338 27.80 -40.21 50.58
C PRO A 338 28.06 -40.96 51.92
N THR A 339 27.85 -40.39 53.12
CA THR A 339 27.59 -41.25 54.31
C THR A 339 26.91 -40.51 55.47
N GLU A 340 26.14 -41.32 56.17
CA GLU A 340 25.25 -41.19 57.31
C GLU A 340 25.69 -40.29 58.50
N ALA A 341 24.63 -39.89 59.23
CA ALA A 341 24.54 -39.68 60.67
C ALA A 341 25.12 -38.39 61.31
N SER A 342 24.15 -37.61 61.81
CA SER A 342 24.07 -37.06 63.16
C SER A 342 24.88 -35.82 63.58
N GLU A 343 24.08 -34.85 64.04
CA GLU A 343 24.35 -33.81 65.07
C GLU A 343 25.21 -32.61 64.65
N ALA A 344 24.85 -31.34 64.87
CA ALA A 344 23.86 -30.74 65.76
C ALA A 344 23.22 -29.51 65.09
N ALA A 345 21.89 -29.47 65.06
CA ALA A 345 21.11 -28.35 64.55
C ALA A 345 20.94 -27.25 65.60
N ASP A 346 21.30 -26.02 65.25
CA ASP A 346 20.91 -24.81 65.99
C ASP A 346 19.37 -24.68 65.94
N PRO A 347 18.67 -24.58 67.09
CA PRO A 347 17.21 -24.76 67.17
C PRO A 347 16.42 -23.50 66.74
N ARG A 348 17.00 -22.63 65.91
CA ARG A 348 16.40 -21.32 65.55
C ARG A 348 16.24 -21.04 64.07
N LYS A 349 16.51 -22.01 63.19
CA LYS A 349 16.11 -21.91 61.78
C LYS A 349 14.93 -22.83 61.53
N GLY A 350 13.75 -22.25 61.33
CA GLY A 350 12.63 -22.99 60.78
C GLY A 350 12.99 -23.43 59.36
N GLU A 351 12.98 -24.72 59.11
CA GLU A 351 13.15 -25.30 57.79
C GLU A 351 11.76 -25.58 57.22
N ILE A 352 11.45 -25.02 56.06
CA ILE A 352 10.17 -25.26 55.37
C ILE A 352 10.42 -26.41 54.39
N ILE A 353 9.86 -27.57 54.72
CA ILE A 353 9.89 -28.75 53.86
C ILE A 353 8.60 -28.75 53.05
N TYR A 354 8.71 -28.56 51.73
CA TYR A 354 7.58 -28.71 50.82
C TYR A 354 7.44 -30.18 50.46
N LEU A 355 6.45 -30.84 51.06
CA LEU A 355 5.92 -32.09 50.51
C LEU A 355 4.89 -31.74 49.43
N ARG A 356 5.00 -32.41 48.28
CA ARG A 356 3.98 -32.36 47.23
C ARG A 356 2.94 -33.42 47.56
N ASP A 357 1.69 -33.01 47.69
CA ASP A 357 0.62 -33.88 48.20
C ASP A 357 -0.11 -34.66 47.07
N SER A 358 0.35 -34.60 45.83
CA SER A 358 -0.32 -35.25 44.70
C SER A 358 0.63 -35.49 43.52
N ASP A 359 1.19 -36.71 43.44
CA ASP A 359 1.97 -37.20 42.28
C ASP A 359 1.07 -37.75 41.15
N ASP A 360 -0.24 -37.48 41.16
CA ASP A 360 -1.21 -38.18 40.29
C ASP A 360 -2.10 -37.31 39.38
N GLU A 361 -1.84 -36.00 39.25
CA GLU A 361 -2.56 -35.17 38.28
C GLU A 361 -1.70 -34.87 37.05
N ARG A 362 -2.14 -35.41 35.90
CA ARG A 362 -1.59 -35.04 34.59
C ARG A 362 -1.92 -33.57 34.31
N PRO A 363 -1.05 -32.81 33.62
CA PRO A 363 -1.39 -31.44 33.27
C PRO A 363 -2.58 -31.44 32.30
N ASP A 364 -3.74 -30.98 32.77
CA ASP A 364 -4.88 -30.67 31.92
C ASP A 364 -4.50 -29.48 31.02
N SER A 365 -4.74 -29.68 29.72
CA SER A 365 -4.24 -28.88 28.60
C SER A 365 -5.41 -28.28 27.81
N ASP A 366 -6.39 -27.71 28.49
CA ASP A 366 -7.61 -27.17 27.87
C ASP A 366 -8.02 -25.75 28.34
N GLU A 367 -7.10 -24.95 28.90
CA GLU A 367 -7.31 -23.50 28.99
C GLU A 367 -7.17 -22.85 27.60
N ASP A 368 -8.28 -22.80 26.86
CA ASP A 368 -8.47 -21.95 25.69
C ASP A 368 -8.60 -20.46 26.13
N PRO A 369 -7.75 -19.54 25.67
CA PRO A 369 -7.68 -18.15 26.16
C PRO A 369 -8.71 -17.19 25.53
N ASP A 370 -9.89 -17.67 25.14
CA ASP A 370 -10.85 -16.91 24.32
C ASP A 370 -12.21 -16.62 25.01
N ASP A 371 -12.38 -16.94 26.30
CA ASP A 371 -13.69 -16.87 26.98
C ASP A 371 -14.05 -15.53 27.66
N ASP A 372 -13.22 -14.48 27.52
CA ASP A 372 -13.41 -13.21 28.26
C ASP A 372 -13.65 -11.96 27.37
N LEU A 373 -14.23 -12.09 26.17
CA LEU A 373 -14.51 -10.93 25.30
C LEU A 373 -16.00 -10.58 25.21
N ASP A 374 -16.54 -10.04 26.30
CA ASP A 374 -17.73 -9.17 26.27
C ASP A 374 -17.34 -7.73 26.66
N ILE A 375 -17.04 -6.88 25.67
CA ILE A 375 -17.07 -5.40 25.74
C ILE A 375 -17.71 -4.81 24.49
#